data_AF-F9F5L1-F1
#
_entry.id   AF-F9F5L1-F1
#
_cell.length_a   1.000
_cell.length_b   1.000
_cell.length_c   1.000
_cell.angle_alpha   90.00
_cell.angle_beta   90.00
_cell.angle_gamma   90.00
#
_symmetry.space_group_name_H-M   'P 1'
#
loop_
_entity.id
_entity.type
_entity.pdbx_description
1 polymer ?
#
loop_
_entity_poly.entity_id
_entity_poly.type
_entity_poly.pdbx_seq_one_letter_code
_entity_poly.pdbx_strand_id
1 'polypeptide(L)'
;MKLFFVFVCFLFWIPISSLPKVVILHLGGTISGVAESPTNTTHYVAGAIPGEKLVKPIRKTFSKYAKVVSHQMMSIDSIDLSPSDHFMVSQRVTQELKDPNVVGLMVSHGSSGLAESLLLQGLTVKSDKPVVNIAASKPHSAYDADGPQNMMDGFIVTVTLARSKRVHGVVLVMGGEIWHPWGLRKENDRFTAGPCSLVGKVEREQVIFYDRPGCCYTPEKLDISGYSPEDQLPYIDLKTVHSGFDGVLINQTFHAGVRAFVLSVYDNGYVPTKAARLIETLIEEHDILVVAVGYNPSTPVIHERVKGVIPGLHLDPRQCHELLTLFIWKGFSKVEIRRRIGLAGRADRPQCNSGRWGMLRI
;
A
#
# COMPACT_ATOMS: atom_id res chain seq x y z
N MET A 1 59.29 -10.41 -39.51
CA MET A 1 58.26 -10.63 -38.47
C MET A 1 58.20 -9.40 -37.55
N LYS A 2 57.34 -8.43 -37.86
CA LYS A 2 56.92 -7.34 -36.95
C LYS A 2 55.47 -7.00 -37.32
N LEU A 3 54.54 -7.55 -36.56
CA LEU A 3 53.10 -7.30 -36.70
C LEU A 3 52.79 -5.94 -36.07
N PHE A 4 52.37 -4.95 -36.87
CA PHE A 4 51.82 -3.71 -36.35
C PHE A 4 50.34 -3.94 -36.02
N PHE A 5 50.02 -4.04 -34.72
CA PHE A 5 48.65 -4.02 -34.24
C PHE A 5 48.15 -2.57 -34.25
N VAL A 6 47.28 -2.24 -35.21
CA VAL A 6 46.51 -0.98 -35.19
C VAL A 6 45.39 -1.17 -34.17
N PHE A 7 45.54 -0.53 -33.00
CA PHE A 7 44.46 -0.41 -32.02
C PHE A 7 43.45 0.60 -32.57
N VAL A 8 42.36 0.10 -33.16
CA VAL A 8 41.18 0.92 -33.46
C VAL A 8 40.46 1.15 -32.14
N CYS A 9 40.72 2.30 -31.50
CA CYS A 9 39.90 2.80 -30.40
C CYS A 9 38.50 3.11 -30.94
N PHE A 10 37.56 2.19 -30.76
CA PHE A 10 36.14 2.53 -30.78
C PHE A 10 35.88 3.45 -29.58
N LEU A 11 35.89 4.76 -29.83
CA LEU A 11 35.26 5.74 -28.95
C LEU A 11 33.77 5.37 -28.91
N PHE A 12 33.37 4.57 -27.92
CA PHE A 12 31.99 4.46 -27.52
C PHE A 12 31.54 5.87 -27.13
N TRP A 13 30.74 6.48 -27.98
CA TRP A 13 29.98 7.67 -27.66
C TRP A 13 29.11 7.30 -26.47
N ILE A 14 29.55 7.64 -25.25
CA ILE A 14 28.70 7.58 -24.07
C ILE A 14 27.65 8.66 -24.31
N PRO A 15 26.37 8.33 -24.57
CA PRO A 15 25.36 9.36 -24.64
C PRO A 15 25.40 10.13 -23.33
N ILE A 16 25.44 11.46 -23.43
CA ILE A 16 25.27 12.39 -22.31
C ILE A 16 24.07 11.87 -21.52
N SER A 17 24.29 11.27 -20.35
CA SER A 17 23.23 10.55 -19.66
C SER A 17 22.17 11.56 -19.26
N SER A 18 21.04 11.55 -19.97
CA SER A 18 19.87 12.33 -19.56
C SER A 18 19.54 11.93 -18.12
N LEU A 19 19.29 12.92 -17.26
CA LEU A 19 18.93 12.67 -15.86
C LEU A 19 17.84 11.59 -15.76
N PRO A 20 17.94 10.67 -14.79
CA PRO A 20 16.95 9.61 -14.61
C PRO A 20 15.55 10.20 -14.44
N LYS A 21 14.50 9.51 -14.88
CA LYS A 21 13.11 10.01 -14.78
C LYS A 21 12.45 9.48 -13.50
N VAL A 22 11.83 10.36 -12.74
CA VAL A 22 10.90 9.99 -11.65
C VAL A 22 9.50 10.44 -12.05
N VAL A 23 8.55 9.51 -12.07
CA VAL A 23 7.14 9.81 -12.32
C VAL A 23 6.43 10.04 -10.99
N ILE A 24 5.53 11.02 -10.94
CA ILE A 24 4.64 11.27 -9.80
C ILE A 24 3.20 11.15 -10.29
N LEU A 25 2.46 10.18 -9.76
CA LEU A 25 1.03 10.02 -9.98
C LEU A 25 0.27 10.68 -8.83
N HIS A 26 -0.73 11.50 -9.15
CA HIS A 26 -1.55 12.21 -8.16
C HIS A 26 -2.98 11.66 -8.13
N LEU A 27 -3.43 11.25 -6.95
CA LEU A 27 -4.78 10.71 -6.72
C LEU A 27 -5.71 11.65 -5.94
N GLY A 28 -5.13 12.69 -5.31
CA GLY A 28 -5.85 13.65 -4.50
C GLY A 28 -5.50 13.50 -3.02
N GLY A 29 -6.52 13.55 -2.17
CA GLY A 29 -6.38 13.48 -0.72
C GLY A 29 -5.96 14.79 -0.06
N THR A 30 -5.75 14.71 1.25
CA THR A 30 -5.38 15.82 2.15
C THR A 30 -4.12 16.57 1.70
N ILE A 31 -3.12 15.88 1.12
CA ILE A 31 -1.88 16.51 0.62
C ILE A 31 -2.13 17.59 -0.45
N SER A 32 -3.23 17.43 -1.20
CA SER A 32 -3.76 18.39 -2.17
C SER A 32 -5.08 19.03 -1.71
N GLY A 33 -5.41 18.91 -0.42
CA GLY A 33 -6.62 19.44 0.15
C GLY A 33 -6.52 20.93 0.46
N VAL A 34 -7.64 21.65 0.43
CA VAL A 34 -7.70 23.08 0.74
C VAL A 34 -8.88 23.36 1.66
N ALA A 35 -8.62 24.13 2.71
CA ALA A 35 -9.60 24.70 3.60
C ALA A 35 -9.75 26.21 3.34
N GLU A 36 -10.84 26.80 3.81
CA GLU A 36 -11.08 28.26 3.69
C GLU A 36 -10.11 29.10 4.53
N SER A 37 -9.58 28.53 5.63
CA SER A 37 -8.62 29.19 6.53
C SER A 37 -7.40 28.30 6.79
N PRO A 38 -6.17 28.86 6.87
CA PRO A 38 -4.97 28.12 7.24
C PRO A 38 -4.97 27.49 8.64
N THR A 39 -5.89 27.89 9.52
CA THR A 39 -6.06 27.30 10.86
C THR A 39 -7.03 26.12 10.87
N ASN A 40 -7.79 25.91 9.79
CA ASN A 40 -8.75 24.83 9.69
C ASN A 40 -8.08 23.58 9.11
N THR A 41 -7.76 22.63 9.98
CA THR A 41 -7.08 21.38 9.62
C THR A 41 -8.01 20.16 9.62
N THR A 42 -9.30 20.32 9.92
CA THR A 42 -10.27 19.22 10.03
C THR A 42 -11.40 19.29 9.00
N HIS A 43 -11.75 20.49 8.51
CA HIS A 43 -12.78 20.69 7.50
C HIS A 43 -12.18 21.32 6.25
N TYR A 44 -11.85 20.48 5.28
CA TYR A 44 -11.26 20.89 4.00
C TYR A 44 -11.81 20.01 2.88
N VAL A 45 -11.63 20.45 1.64
CA VAL A 45 -11.93 19.65 0.46
C VAL A 45 -10.65 18.91 0.06
N ALA A 46 -10.64 17.57 0.16
CA ALA A 46 -9.54 16.74 -0.30
C ALA A 46 -9.41 16.83 -1.83
N GLY A 47 -8.18 16.74 -2.38
CA GLY A 47 -7.99 16.79 -3.83
C GLY A 47 -8.37 18.13 -4.49
N ALA A 48 -8.45 19.22 -3.73
CA ALA A 48 -8.91 20.53 -4.24
C ALA A 48 -7.92 21.23 -5.18
N ILE A 49 -6.63 20.87 -5.14
CA ILE A 49 -5.61 21.43 -6.05
C ILE A 49 -4.96 20.36 -6.93
N PRO A 50 -4.57 20.71 -8.16
CA PRO A 50 -3.86 19.78 -9.03
C PRO A 50 -2.47 19.48 -8.47
N GLY A 51 -2.02 18.24 -8.65
CA GLY A 51 -0.74 17.73 -8.15
C GLY A 51 0.48 18.49 -8.66
N GLU A 52 0.41 19.11 -9.85
CA GLU A 52 1.47 19.99 -10.34
C GLU A 52 1.74 21.17 -9.39
N LYS A 53 0.73 21.66 -8.65
CA LYS A 53 0.95 22.70 -7.62
C LYS A 53 1.78 22.18 -6.44
N LEU A 54 1.74 20.88 -6.15
CA LEU A 54 2.59 20.25 -5.12
C LEU A 54 4.04 20.10 -5.61
N VAL A 55 4.24 19.86 -6.91
CA VAL A 55 5.56 19.60 -7.51
C VAL A 55 6.31 20.89 -7.86
N LYS A 56 5.60 21.96 -8.25
CA LYS A 56 6.20 23.22 -8.69
C LYS A 56 7.22 23.82 -7.71
N PRO A 57 6.96 23.90 -6.38
CA PRO A 57 7.91 24.50 -5.43
C PRO A 57 9.23 23.75 -5.32
N ILE A 58 9.22 22.43 -5.48
CA ILE A 58 10.36 21.54 -5.24
C ILE A 58 11.08 21.12 -6.52
N ARG A 59 10.48 21.38 -7.70
CA ARG A 59 11.00 20.97 -9.01
C ARG A 59 12.44 21.42 -9.26
N LYS A 60 12.81 22.63 -8.82
CA LYS A 60 14.19 23.16 -8.95
C LYS A 60 15.21 22.36 -8.13
N THR A 61 14.80 21.82 -6.98
CA THR A 61 15.65 20.99 -6.14
C THR A 61 15.82 19.61 -6.77
N PHE A 62 14.73 19.03 -7.29
CA PHE A 62 14.72 17.69 -7.88
C PHE A 62 15.42 17.62 -9.23
N SER A 63 15.37 18.68 -10.04
CA SER A 63 15.97 18.71 -11.37
C SER A 63 17.50 18.55 -11.39
N LYS A 64 18.17 18.61 -10.24
CA LYS A 64 19.60 18.26 -10.09
C LYS A 64 19.84 16.76 -10.06
N TYR A 65 18.83 15.97 -9.66
CA TYR A 65 18.95 14.54 -9.40
C TYR A 65 18.17 13.70 -10.41
N ALA A 66 17.00 14.16 -10.84
CA ALA A 66 16.13 13.45 -11.76
C ALA A 66 15.20 14.41 -12.55
N LYS A 67 14.80 14.01 -13.74
CA LYS A 67 13.69 14.64 -14.46
C LYS A 67 12.38 14.19 -13.83
N VAL A 68 11.62 15.13 -13.28
CA VAL A 68 10.31 14.87 -12.67
C VAL A 68 9.21 14.98 -13.73
N VAL A 69 8.39 13.95 -13.84
CA VAL A 69 7.19 13.95 -14.69
C VAL A 69 5.97 13.77 -13.78
N SER A 70 5.07 14.75 -13.78
CA SER A 70 3.87 14.74 -12.95
C SER A 70 2.64 14.41 -13.80
N HIS A 71 1.83 13.47 -13.33
CA HIS A 71 0.56 13.09 -13.95
C HIS A 71 -0.56 13.13 -12.91
N GLN A 72 -1.61 13.89 -13.23
CA GLN A 72 -2.87 13.80 -12.50
C GLN A 72 -3.60 12.54 -12.97
N MET A 73 -3.91 11.62 -12.05
CA MET A 73 -4.72 10.44 -12.35
C MET A 73 -6.14 10.61 -11.79
N MET A 74 -6.27 11.07 -10.55
CA MET A 74 -7.54 11.33 -9.87
C MET A 74 -7.42 12.57 -8.97
N SER A 75 -8.53 13.14 -8.52
CA SER A 75 -8.54 14.29 -7.60
C SER A 75 -9.65 14.13 -6.56
N ILE A 76 -9.59 13.05 -5.78
CA ILE A 76 -10.67 12.62 -4.87
C ILE A 76 -10.17 12.45 -3.43
N ASP A 77 -11.09 12.25 -2.49
CA ASP A 77 -10.74 11.71 -1.17
C ASP A 77 -10.41 10.21 -1.31
N SER A 78 -9.40 9.75 -0.56
CA SER A 78 -9.01 8.34 -0.52
C SER A 78 -10.11 7.41 -0.03
N ILE A 79 -11.11 7.91 0.69
CA ILE A 79 -12.25 7.09 1.13
C ILE A 79 -13.24 6.78 0.01
N ASP A 80 -13.17 7.52 -1.10
CA ASP A 80 -14.02 7.33 -2.29
C ASP A 80 -13.37 6.38 -3.32
N LEU A 81 -12.14 5.92 -3.07
CA LEU A 81 -11.50 4.91 -3.91
C LEU A 81 -12.22 3.57 -3.76
N SER A 82 -12.71 3.06 -4.87
CA SER A 82 -13.24 1.71 -4.95
C SER A 82 -12.12 0.68 -5.15
N PRO A 83 -12.38 -0.63 -4.93
CA PRO A 83 -11.42 -1.67 -5.30
C PRO A 83 -11.04 -1.65 -6.79
N SER A 84 -11.96 -1.24 -7.67
CA SER A 84 -11.66 -1.03 -9.10
C SER A 84 -10.60 0.06 -9.30
N ASP A 85 -10.73 1.18 -8.57
CA ASP A 85 -9.75 2.26 -8.61
C ASP A 85 -8.37 1.80 -8.12
N HIS A 86 -8.31 1.00 -7.06
CA HIS A 86 -7.06 0.45 -6.56
C HIS A 86 -6.36 -0.45 -7.60
N PHE A 87 -7.12 -1.24 -8.37
CA PHE A 87 -6.59 -2.06 -9.46
C PHE A 87 -6.07 -1.18 -10.60
N MET A 88 -6.84 -0.17 -11.01
CA MET A 88 -6.44 0.79 -12.04
C MET A 88 -5.17 1.55 -11.65
N VAL A 89 -5.05 2.00 -10.40
CA VAL A 89 -3.84 2.64 -9.86
C VAL A 89 -2.65 1.69 -9.97
N SER A 90 -2.80 0.44 -9.53
CA SER A 90 -1.74 -0.57 -9.60
C SER A 90 -1.30 -0.89 -11.03
N GLN A 91 -2.25 -0.96 -11.98
CA GLN A 91 -1.97 -1.14 -13.40
C GLN A 91 -1.24 0.07 -13.98
N ARG A 92 -1.69 1.29 -13.65
CA ARG A 92 -1.06 2.53 -14.12
C ARG A 92 0.37 2.65 -13.60
N VAL A 93 0.61 2.38 -12.32
CA VAL A 93 1.96 2.32 -11.73
C VAL A 93 2.83 1.33 -12.49
N THR A 94 2.34 0.10 -12.69
CA THR A 94 3.08 -0.94 -13.42
C THR A 94 3.41 -0.50 -14.85
N GLN A 95 2.48 0.17 -15.53
CA GLN A 95 2.67 0.66 -16.89
C GLN A 95 3.75 1.75 -16.99
N GLU A 96 3.74 2.73 -16.08
CA GLU A 96 4.76 3.79 -16.03
C GLU A 96 6.16 3.21 -15.77
N LEU A 97 6.24 2.19 -14.91
CA LEU A 97 7.51 1.54 -14.58
C LEU A 97 8.09 0.69 -15.72
N LYS A 98 7.34 0.41 -16.79
CA LYS A 98 7.88 -0.27 -17.99
C LYS A 98 8.81 0.62 -18.80
N ASP A 99 8.70 1.95 -18.73
CA ASP A 99 9.63 2.86 -19.42
C ASP A 99 11.04 2.68 -18.82
N PRO A 100 12.05 2.26 -19.60
CA PRO A 100 13.41 2.06 -19.09
C PRO A 100 14.05 3.35 -18.56
N ASN A 101 13.55 4.53 -18.95
CA ASN A 101 14.04 5.81 -18.45
C ASN A 101 13.46 6.18 -17.08
N VAL A 102 12.33 5.57 -16.68
CA VAL A 102 11.74 5.73 -15.35
C VAL A 102 12.53 4.88 -14.37
N VAL A 103 13.15 5.51 -13.38
CA VAL A 103 13.93 4.80 -12.35
C VAL A 103 13.14 4.52 -11.08
N GLY A 104 12.00 5.20 -10.90
CA GLY A 104 11.13 5.07 -9.75
C GLY A 104 9.86 5.89 -9.92
N LEU A 105 8.85 5.58 -9.13
CA LEU A 105 7.55 6.23 -9.19
C LEU A 105 7.10 6.65 -7.79
N MET A 106 6.50 7.84 -7.71
CA MET A 106 5.83 8.33 -6.51
C MET A 106 4.32 8.38 -6.72
N VAL A 107 3.56 8.16 -5.65
CA VAL A 107 2.09 8.29 -5.66
C VAL A 107 1.67 9.25 -4.54
N SER A 108 1.06 10.38 -4.86
CA SER A 108 0.45 11.25 -3.84
C SER A 108 -1.00 10.84 -3.59
N HIS A 109 -1.31 10.50 -2.34
CA HIS A 109 -2.56 9.86 -1.95
C HIS A 109 -3.17 10.53 -0.69
N GLY A 110 -4.47 10.33 -0.46
CA GLY A 110 -5.10 10.66 0.84
C GLY A 110 -4.73 9.64 1.91
N SER A 111 -4.52 10.06 3.16
CA SER A 111 -3.99 9.14 4.19
C SER A 111 -5.02 8.14 4.72
N SER A 112 -6.33 8.37 4.56
CA SER A 112 -7.40 7.58 5.19
C SER A 112 -7.59 6.17 4.61
N GLY A 113 -7.53 6.04 3.28
CA GLY A 113 -7.62 4.76 2.55
C GLY A 113 -6.27 4.23 2.04
N LEU A 114 -5.16 4.80 2.53
CA LEU A 114 -3.83 4.51 1.98
C LEU A 114 -3.32 3.11 2.37
N ALA A 115 -3.70 2.60 3.53
CA ALA A 115 -3.21 1.30 4.01
C ALA A 115 -3.70 0.16 3.09
N GLU A 116 -4.93 0.26 2.60
CA GLU A 116 -5.56 -0.64 1.64
C GLU A 116 -4.83 -0.60 0.29
N SER A 117 -4.64 0.62 -0.26
CA SER A 117 -3.93 0.86 -1.51
C SER A 117 -2.48 0.34 -1.47
N LEU A 118 -1.75 0.59 -0.39
CA LEU A 118 -0.38 0.12 -0.19
C LEU A 118 -0.28 -1.40 -0.21
N LEU A 119 -1.23 -2.06 0.46
CA LEU A 119 -1.28 -3.52 0.55
C LEU A 119 -1.52 -4.14 -0.84
N LEU A 120 -2.49 -3.60 -1.58
CA LEU A 120 -2.79 -4.06 -2.93
C LEU A 120 -1.59 -3.85 -3.85
N GLN A 121 -1.03 -2.63 -3.92
CA GLN A 121 0.17 -2.35 -4.72
C GLN A 121 1.33 -3.28 -4.31
N GLY A 122 1.46 -3.54 -3.01
CA GLY A 122 2.41 -4.47 -2.42
C GLY A 122 2.29 -5.90 -2.94
N LEU A 123 1.12 -6.30 -3.46
CA LEU A 123 0.88 -7.59 -4.11
C LEU A 123 0.87 -7.51 -5.62
N THR A 124 0.47 -6.40 -6.23
CA THR A 124 0.15 -6.36 -7.67
C THR A 124 1.23 -5.71 -8.52
N VAL A 125 2.03 -4.80 -7.96
CA VAL A 125 3.09 -4.13 -8.72
C VAL A 125 4.29 -5.07 -8.90
N LYS A 126 4.48 -5.52 -10.13
CA LYS A 126 5.60 -6.37 -10.59
C LYS A 126 6.71 -5.52 -11.19
N SER A 127 7.52 -4.90 -10.34
CA SER A 127 8.68 -4.13 -10.76
C SER A 127 9.77 -4.16 -9.68
N ASP A 128 11.02 -4.18 -10.11
CA ASP A 128 12.19 -3.99 -9.23
C ASP A 128 12.46 -2.50 -8.93
N LYS A 129 11.78 -1.59 -9.63
CA LYS A 129 11.87 -0.13 -9.40
C LYS A 129 11.01 0.27 -8.20
N PRO A 130 11.46 1.23 -7.37
CA PRO A 130 10.72 1.66 -6.18
C PRO A 130 9.40 2.35 -6.53
N VAL A 131 8.39 2.07 -5.70
CA VAL A 131 7.12 2.80 -5.66
C VAL A 131 6.97 3.44 -4.29
N VAL A 132 6.98 4.77 -4.24
CA VAL A 132 6.94 5.54 -3.00
C VAL A 132 5.62 6.30 -2.91
N ASN A 133 4.74 5.84 -2.04
CA ASN A 133 3.51 6.56 -1.73
C ASN A 133 3.81 7.66 -0.70
N ILE A 134 3.16 8.79 -0.85
CA ILE A 134 3.21 9.92 0.08
C ILE A 134 1.81 10.40 0.39
N ALA A 135 1.61 10.94 1.58
CA ALA A 135 0.35 11.56 1.98
C ALA A 135 0.65 12.74 2.92
N ALA A 136 -0.40 13.38 3.41
CA ALA A 136 -0.33 14.40 4.45
C ALA A 136 -1.43 14.20 5.48
N SER A 137 -1.19 14.62 6.72
CA SER A 137 -2.23 14.71 7.75
C SER A 137 -2.98 16.02 7.68
N LYS A 138 -2.37 17.09 7.14
CA LYS A 138 -2.98 18.43 7.10
C LYS A 138 -3.16 18.93 5.67
N PRO A 139 -4.23 19.73 5.41
CA PRO A 139 -4.48 20.28 4.09
C PRO A 139 -3.32 21.19 3.65
N HIS A 140 -3.13 21.32 2.34
CA HIS A 140 -2.09 22.15 1.73
C HIS A 140 -2.17 23.62 2.15
N SER A 141 -3.36 24.11 2.50
CA SER A 141 -3.59 25.48 2.96
C SER A 141 -3.18 25.74 4.41
N ALA A 142 -2.87 24.70 5.21
CA ALA A 142 -2.54 24.86 6.62
C ALA A 142 -1.19 25.56 6.83
N TYR A 143 -1.06 26.35 7.91
CA TYR A 143 0.21 27.01 8.25
C TYR A 143 1.37 26.03 8.47
N ASP A 144 1.06 24.90 9.08
CA ASP A 144 2.01 23.84 9.44
C ASP A 144 1.77 22.57 8.60
N ALA A 145 1.38 22.75 7.33
CA ALA A 145 1.17 21.67 6.37
C ALA A 145 2.43 20.78 6.21
N ASP A 146 2.25 19.47 6.33
CA ASP A 146 3.31 18.47 6.26
C ASP A 146 3.58 17.96 4.83
N GLY A 147 2.62 18.16 3.91
CA GLY A 147 2.71 17.72 2.52
C GLY A 147 3.98 18.12 1.76
N PRO A 148 4.46 19.38 1.83
CA PRO A 148 5.69 19.79 1.16
C PRO A 148 6.92 18.98 1.60
N GLN A 149 7.08 18.72 2.91
CA GLN A 149 8.21 17.93 3.43
C GLN A 149 8.06 16.45 3.06
N ASN A 150 6.86 15.88 3.19
CA ASN A 150 6.62 14.47 2.81
C ASN A 150 6.92 14.22 1.32
N MET A 151 6.64 15.20 0.45
CA MET A 151 6.99 15.14 -0.97
C MET A 151 8.51 15.20 -1.21
N MET A 152 9.23 16.07 -0.48
CA MET A 152 10.69 16.12 -0.51
C MET A 152 11.31 14.78 -0.07
N ASP A 153 10.87 14.27 1.08
CA ASP A 153 11.35 13.00 1.64
C ASP A 153 11.04 11.82 0.71
N GLY A 154 9.83 11.78 0.15
CA GLY A 154 9.42 10.74 -0.79
C GLY A 154 10.28 10.71 -2.05
N PHE A 155 10.67 11.87 -2.58
CA PHE A 155 11.58 11.93 -3.73
C PHE A 155 13.00 11.47 -3.36
N ILE A 156 13.52 11.91 -2.22
CA ILE A 156 14.82 11.47 -1.70
C ILE A 156 14.86 9.95 -1.57
N VAL A 157 13.81 9.36 -0.99
CA VAL A 157 13.67 7.90 -0.88
C VAL A 157 13.60 7.25 -2.26
N THR A 158 12.82 7.81 -3.19
CA THR A 158 12.69 7.26 -4.56
C THR A 158 14.04 7.20 -5.27
N VAL A 159 14.79 8.31 -5.30
CA VAL A 159 16.10 8.37 -5.97
C VAL A 159 17.12 7.48 -5.25
N THR A 160 17.10 7.45 -3.92
CA THR A 160 18.02 6.61 -3.14
C THR A 160 17.74 5.12 -3.38
N LEU A 161 16.48 4.70 -3.35
CA LEU A 161 16.09 3.31 -3.61
C LEU A 161 16.38 2.90 -5.05
N ALA A 162 16.20 3.79 -6.03
CA ALA A 162 16.50 3.51 -7.43
C ALA A 162 18.00 3.24 -7.69
N ARG A 163 18.89 3.78 -6.85
CA ARG A 163 20.34 3.52 -6.90
C ARG A 163 20.78 2.33 -6.03
N SER A 164 19.94 1.97 -5.07
CA SER A 164 20.20 0.89 -4.13
C SER A 164 19.81 -0.46 -4.74
N LYS A 165 20.35 -1.55 -4.20
CA LYS A 165 19.79 -2.91 -4.35
C LYS A 165 18.98 -3.35 -3.12
N ARG A 166 18.75 -2.41 -2.18
CA ARG A 166 18.07 -2.65 -0.90
C ARG A 166 16.62 -2.20 -0.99
N VAL A 167 15.72 -2.94 -0.34
CA VAL A 167 14.27 -2.65 -0.21
C VAL A 167 13.64 -2.24 -1.56
N HIS A 168 13.37 -3.23 -2.41
CA HIS A 168 12.67 -3.00 -3.68
C HIS A 168 11.20 -3.34 -3.46
N GLY A 169 10.32 -2.39 -3.79
CA GLY A 169 8.90 -2.57 -3.62
C GLY A 169 8.15 -1.28 -3.36
N VAL A 170 6.98 -1.44 -2.75
CA VAL A 170 6.05 -0.37 -2.42
C VAL A 170 6.31 0.06 -0.99
N VAL A 171 6.50 1.35 -0.77
CA VAL A 171 6.66 1.94 0.57
C VAL A 171 5.80 3.19 0.71
N LEU A 172 5.52 3.57 1.95
CA LEU A 172 4.99 4.88 2.33
C LEU A 172 6.09 5.74 2.93
N VAL A 173 6.14 7.01 2.56
CA VAL A 173 6.96 8.04 3.21
C VAL A 173 6.05 9.13 3.75
N MET A 174 6.06 9.31 5.07
CA MET A 174 5.26 10.31 5.75
C MET A 174 5.87 10.63 7.11
N GLY A 175 5.92 11.92 7.48
CA GLY A 175 6.48 12.35 8.76
C GLY A 175 7.97 12.06 8.94
N GLY A 176 8.72 11.99 7.83
CA GLY A 176 10.13 11.60 7.84
C GLY A 176 10.38 10.11 8.07
N GLU A 177 9.34 9.28 8.11
CA GLU A 177 9.46 7.82 8.32
C GLU A 177 9.14 7.05 7.03
N ILE A 178 9.76 5.88 6.88
CA ILE A 178 9.61 4.99 5.73
C ILE A 178 8.96 3.70 6.18
N TRP A 179 7.87 3.33 5.53
CA TRP A 179 6.98 2.26 5.96
C TRP A 179 6.73 1.23 4.86
N HIS A 180 6.79 -0.05 5.20
CA HIS A 180 6.32 -1.17 4.39
C HIS A 180 4.80 -1.38 4.59
N PRO A 181 4.05 -1.76 3.54
CA PRO A 181 2.61 -2.04 3.64
C PRO A 181 2.18 -3.07 4.70
N TRP A 182 3.03 -4.05 5.02
CA TRP A 182 2.67 -5.19 5.85
C TRP A 182 2.66 -4.81 7.32
N GLY A 183 1.51 -4.96 7.97
CA GLY A 183 1.31 -4.57 9.37
C GLY A 183 1.09 -3.06 9.55
N LEU A 184 1.16 -2.26 8.50
CA LEU A 184 0.87 -0.83 8.58
C LEU A 184 -0.62 -0.61 8.85
N ARG A 185 -0.92 0.24 9.84
CA ARG A 185 -2.28 0.66 10.19
C ARG A 185 -2.32 2.16 10.39
N LYS A 186 -3.51 2.74 10.28
CA LYS A 186 -3.77 4.14 10.64
C LYS A 186 -4.70 4.19 11.84
N GLU A 187 -4.21 4.72 12.95
CA GLU A 187 -4.91 4.84 14.24
C GLU A 187 -4.77 6.27 14.74
N ASN A 188 -5.88 6.90 15.16
CA ASN A 188 -5.89 8.28 15.70
C ASN A 188 -5.14 9.29 14.81
N ASP A 189 -5.39 9.21 13.50
CA ASP A 189 -4.74 10.02 12.46
C ASP A 189 -3.21 9.84 12.31
N ARG A 190 -2.65 8.76 12.85
CA ARG A 190 -1.23 8.43 12.77
C ARG A 190 -1.05 7.03 12.21
N PHE A 191 -0.01 6.85 11.40
CA PHE A 191 0.41 5.51 11.02
C PHE A 191 1.11 4.84 12.20
N THR A 192 0.69 3.62 12.51
CA THR A 192 1.27 2.81 13.59
C THR A 192 2.07 1.65 13.02
N ALA A 193 3.15 1.32 13.73
CA ALA A 193 4.03 0.23 13.35
C ALA A 193 3.41 -1.12 13.73
N GLY A 194 3.02 -1.91 12.72
CA GLY A 194 2.93 -3.34 12.89
C GLY A 194 4.32 -3.98 12.85
N PRO A 195 4.40 -5.31 13.06
CA PRO A 195 5.66 -6.00 12.88
C PRO A 195 6.15 -5.76 11.45
N CYS A 196 7.44 -5.50 11.29
CA CYS A 196 8.06 -5.26 9.99
C CYS A 196 7.59 -4.04 9.16
N SER A 197 6.67 -3.20 9.65
CA SER A 197 6.17 -2.08 8.84
C SER A 197 7.10 -0.86 8.87
N LEU A 198 7.75 -0.51 9.98
CA LEU A 198 8.70 0.62 10.03
C LEU A 198 10.09 0.19 9.57
N VAL A 199 10.57 0.69 8.43
CA VAL A 199 11.81 0.21 7.78
C VAL A 199 12.93 1.25 7.73
N GLY A 200 12.65 2.52 7.99
CA GLY A 200 13.67 3.55 8.02
C GLY A 200 13.11 4.93 8.28
N LYS A 201 13.97 5.93 8.13
CA LYS A 201 13.63 7.35 8.22
C LYS A 201 14.45 8.17 7.23
N VAL A 202 13.97 9.38 6.98
CA VAL A 202 14.69 10.43 6.28
C VAL A 202 15.13 11.46 7.30
N GLU A 203 16.42 11.74 7.36
CA GLU A 203 16.99 12.73 8.27
C GLU A 203 18.08 13.51 7.53
N ARG A 204 18.00 14.85 7.55
CA ARG A 204 18.98 15.74 6.89
C ARG A 204 19.25 15.34 5.43
N GLU A 205 18.16 15.09 4.69
CA GLU A 205 18.18 14.65 3.29
C GLU A 205 18.84 13.27 3.05
N GLN A 206 19.02 12.47 4.10
CA GLN A 206 19.62 11.14 4.01
C GLN A 206 18.64 10.05 4.43
N VAL A 207 18.64 8.95 3.69
CA VAL A 207 17.85 7.76 4.02
C VAL A 207 18.62 6.86 4.97
N ILE A 208 18.04 6.63 6.15
CA ILE A 208 18.59 5.74 7.17
C ILE A 208 17.64 4.56 7.32
N PHE A 209 18.08 3.38 6.88
CA PHE A 209 17.31 2.14 7.07
C PHE A 209 17.54 1.56 8.46
N TYR A 210 16.48 0.97 9.03
CA TYR A 210 16.57 0.18 10.25
C TYR A 210 17.00 -1.27 9.91
N ASP A 211 17.67 -1.93 10.85
CA ASP A 211 18.22 -3.30 10.71
C ASP A 211 17.11 -4.37 10.64
N ARG A 212 16.34 -4.44 9.54
CA ARG A 212 15.30 -5.45 9.33
C ARG A 212 15.06 -5.99 7.89
N PRO A 213 16.00 -6.00 6.91
CA PRO A 213 15.60 -6.43 5.55
C PRO A 213 15.31 -7.93 5.38
N GLY A 214 15.65 -8.80 6.34
CA GLY A 214 15.57 -10.26 6.17
C GLY A 214 14.35 -10.94 6.81
N CYS A 215 13.65 -10.26 7.71
CA CYS A 215 12.69 -10.91 8.61
C CYS A 215 11.22 -10.70 8.19
N CYS A 216 11.00 -9.82 7.22
CA CYS A 216 9.68 -9.40 6.77
C CYS A 216 9.29 -10.23 5.55
N TYR A 217 8.12 -10.86 5.60
CA TYR A 217 7.65 -11.66 4.49
C TYR A 217 7.19 -10.76 3.33
N THR A 218 7.70 -11.02 2.13
CA THR A 218 7.21 -10.39 0.90
C THR A 218 6.39 -11.44 0.14
N PRO A 219 5.07 -11.27 0.02
CA PRO A 219 4.26 -12.23 -0.73
C PRO A 219 4.64 -12.24 -2.20
N GLU A 220 4.36 -13.38 -2.83
CA GLU A 220 4.41 -13.53 -4.27
C GLU A 220 3.53 -12.47 -4.94
N LYS A 221 4.10 -11.76 -5.92
CA LYS A 221 3.38 -10.74 -6.68
C LYS A 221 2.37 -11.37 -7.64
N LEU A 222 1.15 -10.85 -7.65
CA LEU A 222 0.04 -11.28 -8.48
C LEU A 222 -0.07 -10.40 -9.73
N ASP A 223 -0.19 -11.05 -10.89
CA ASP A 223 -0.43 -10.31 -12.13
C ASP A 223 -1.90 -9.94 -12.25
N ILE A 224 -2.14 -8.63 -12.45
CA ILE A 224 -3.46 -8.04 -12.65
C ILE A 224 -3.60 -7.42 -14.04
N SER A 225 -2.67 -7.67 -14.97
CA SER A 225 -2.68 -7.09 -16.32
C SER A 225 -3.93 -7.43 -17.14
N GLY A 226 -4.62 -8.53 -16.81
CA GLY A 226 -5.88 -8.93 -17.42
C GLY A 226 -7.14 -8.31 -16.81
N TYR A 227 -7.03 -7.45 -15.79
CA TYR A 227 -8.19 -6.73 -15.25
C TYR A 227 -8.65 -5.63 -16.20
N SER A 228 -9.96 -5.54 -16.42
CA SER A 228 -10.62 -4.43 -17.11
C SER A 228 -11.54 -3.67 -16.15
N PRO A 229 -11.70 -2.34 -16.28
CA PRO A 229 -12.68 -1.58 -15.48
C PRO A 229 -14.13 -2.08 -15.61
N GLU A 230 -14.44 -2.76 -16.71
CA GLU A 230 -15.74 -3.41 -16.97
C GLU A 230 -15.89 -4.75 -16.24
N ASP A 231 -14.82 -5.32 -15.69
CA ASP A 231 -14.88 -6.55 -14.91
C ASP A 231 -15.69 -6.33 -13.63
N GLN A 232 -16.70 -7.17 -13.41
CA GLN A 232 -17.43 -7.18 -12.16
C GLN A 232 -16.60 -7.80 -11.04
N LEU A 233 -16.16 -6.97 -10.10
CA LEU A 233 -15.49 -7.44 -8.89
C LEU A 233 -16.47 -8.18 -7.96
N PRO A 234 -15.98 -9.18 -7.20
CA PRO A 234 -16.84 -9.96 -6.30
C PRO A 234 -17.42 -9.09 -5.19
N TYR A 235 -18.71 -9.23 -4.92
CA TYR A 235 -19.33 -8.55 -3.78
C TYR A 235 -18.82 -9.17 -2.47
N ILE A 236 -18.08 -8.39 -1.69
CA ILE A 236 -17.57 -8.78 -0.37
C ILE A 236 -18.13 -7.79 0.64
N ASP A 237 -18.69 -8.32 1.71
CA ASP A 237 -19.33 -7.52 2.75
C ASP A 237 -18.48 -7.53 4.03
N LEU A 238 -18.34 -6.36 4.65
CA LEU A 238 -17.61 -6.17 5.89
C LEU A 238 -18.64 -5.91 7.00
N LYS A 239 -18.69 -6.78 8.00
CA LYS A 239 -19.60 -6.66 9.14
C LYS A 239 -18.82 -6.57 10.44
N THR A 240 -19.14 -5.55 11.23
CA THR A 240 -18.63 -5.41 12.59
C THR A 240 -19.58 -6.09 13.57
N VAL A 241 -19.06 -7.06 14.32
CA VAL A 241 -19.83 -7.68 15.39
C VAL A 241 -19.97 -6.69 16.55
N HIS A 242 -21.11 -6.74 17.23
CA HIS A 242 -21.39 -5.88 18.37
C HIS A 242 -22.27 -6.60 19.38
N SER A 243 -22.53 -5.97 20.54
CA SER A 243 -23.50 -6.49 21.51
C SER A 243 -24.87 -6.66 20.85
N GLY A 244 -25.46 -7.85 20.96
CA GLY A 244 -26.72 -8.18 20.30
C GLY A 244 -26.62 -8.53 18.82
N PHE A 245 -25.41 -8.58 18.22
CA PHE A 245 -25.23 -9.05 16.85
C PHE A 245 -25.61 -10.53 16.73
N ASP A 246 -26.68 -10.81 16.00
CA ASP A 246 -27.32 -12.13 15.97
C ASP A 246 -27.25 -12.84 14.62
N GLY A 247 -26.58 -12.23 13.64
CA GLY A 247 -26.36 -12.79 12.32
C GLY A 247 -27.46 -12.52 11.30
N VAL A 248 -28.56 -11.84 11.66
CA VAL A 248 -29.65 -11.54 10.70
C VAL A 248 -29.14 -10.80 9.47
N LEU A 249 -28.30 -9.79 9.66
CA LEU A 249 -27.69 -9.04 8.55
C LEU A 249 -26.74 -9.90 7.70
N ILE A 250 -26.05 -10.87 8.29
CA ILE A 250 -25.21 -11.83 7.54
C ILE A 250 -26.09 -12.66 6.62
N ASN A 251 -27.20 -13.20 7.14
CA ASN A 251 -28.12 -14.01 6.35
C ASN A 251 -28.77 -13.21 5.21
N GLN A 252 -29.16 -11.95 5.48
CA GLN A 252 -29.71 -11.07 4.46
C GLN A 252 -28.69 -10.76 3.35
N THR A 253 -27.46 -10.38 3.70
CA THR A 253 -26.41 -10.14 2.70
C THR A 253 -26.06 -11.42 1.94
N PHE A 254 -26.09 -12.58 2.59
CA PHE A 254 -25.89 -13.87 1.92
C PHE A 254 -26.90 -14.08 0.79
N HIS A 255 -28.19 -13.87 1.05
CA HIS A 255 -29.23 -13.95 0.02
C HIS A 255 -29.15 -12.83 -1.04
N ALA A 256 -28.44 -11.73 -0.76
CA ALA A 256 -28.13 -10.70 -1.76
C ALA A 256 -26.96 -11.08 -2.70
N GLY A 257 -26.37 -12.26 -2.57
CA GLY A 257 -25.36 -12.77 -3.50
C GLY A 257 -23.91 -12.42 -3.13
N VAL A 258 -23.63 -12.15 -1.85
CA VAL A 258 -22.26 -11.93 -1.38
C VAL A 258 -21.37 -13.15 -1.63
N ARG A 259 -20.11 -12.91 -1.99
CA ARG A 259 -19.11 -13.94 -2.27
C ARG A 259 -18.23 -14.25 -1.07
N ALA A 260 -18.04 -13.29 -0.17
CA ALA A 260 -17.33 -13.49 1.09
C ALA A 260 -17.70 -12.46 2.15
N PHE A 261 -17.46 -12.80 3.41
CA PHE A 261 -17.57 -11.91 4.54
C PHE A 261 -16.23 -11.62 5.18
N VAL A 262 -16.00 -10.36 5.51
CA VAL A 262 -14.99 -9.93 6.48
C VAL A 262 -15.71 -9.58 7.78
N LEU A 263 -15.39 -10.30 8.85
CA LEU A 263 -15.93 -10.03 10.18
C LEU A 263 -14.92 -9.26 11.01
N SER A 264 -15.28 -8.03 11.36
CA SER A 264 -14.59 -7.27 12.40
C SER A 264 -15.07 -7.77 13.76
N VAL A 265 -14.24 -8.57 14.44
CA VAL A 265 -14.58 -9.35 15.64
C VAL A 265 -14.05 -8.73 16.92
N TYR A 266 -14.57 -9.17 18.07
CA TYR A 266 -14.02 -8.82 19.38
C TYR A 266 -12.69 -9.54 19.62
N ASP A 267 -11.72 -8.80 20.17
CA ASP A 267 -10.40 -9.27 20.57
C ASP A 267 -9.74 -10.19 19.52
N ASN A 268 -9.47 -11.44 19.87
CA ASN A 268 -8.79 -12.42 19.04
C ASN A 268 -9.72 -13.39 18.31
N GLY A 269 -10.97 -12.99 18.03
CA GLY A 269 -11.89 -13.77 17.21
C GLY A 269 -13.29 -13.99 17.79
N TYR A 270 -13.68 -13.29 18.85
CA TYR A 270 -14.96 -13.54 19.51
C TYR A 270 -16.14 -12.97 18.70
N VAL A 271 -17.13 -13.83 18.51
CA VAL A 271 -18.42 -13.54 17.86
C VAL A 271 -19.52 -14.02 18.81
N PRO A 272 -20.64 -13.28 18.97
CA PRO A 272 -21.76 -13.75 19.76
C PRO A 272 -22.27 -15.12 19.31
N THR A 273 -22.60 -16.00 20.26
CA THR A 273 -22.92 -17.42 20.01
C THR A 273 -24.01 -17.62 18.95
N LYS A 274 -25.06 -16.78 18.96
CA LYS A 274 -26.16 -16.88 17.99
C LYS A 274 -25.67 -16.61 16.56
N ALA A 275 -24.87 -15.57 16.37
CA ALA A 275 -24.26 -15.27 15.07
C ALA A 275 -23.24 -16.34 14.66
N ALA A 276 -22.41 -16.82 15.60
CA ALA A 276 -21.42 -17.87 15.33
C ALA A 276 -22.07 -19.14 14.76
N ARG A 277 -23.17 -19.61 15.36
CA ARG A 277 -23.92 -20.79 14.86
C ARG A 277 -24.46 -20.57 13.46
N LEU A 278 -25.04 -19.39 13.19
CA LEU A 278 -25.55 -19.06 11.87
C LEU A 278 -24.43 -19.04 10.82
N ILE A 279 -23.27 -18.45 11.16
CA ILE A 279 -22.09 -18.42 10.29
C ILE A 279 -21.59 -19.84 10.00
N GLU A 280 -21.53 -20.71 11.01
CA GLU A 280 -21.14 -22.12 10.83
C GLU A 280 -22.10 -22.83 9.87
N THR A 281 -23.41 -22.68 10.05
CA THR A 281 -24.42 -23.25 9.14
C THR A 281 -24.23 -22.76 7.70
N LEU A 282 -24.05 -21.45 7.49
CA LEU A 282 -23.83 -20.92 6.13
C LEU A 282 -22.55 -21.47 5.49
N ILE A 283 -21.48 -21.65 6.28
CA ILE A 283 -20.22 -22.22 5.78
C ILE A 283 -20.40 -23.70 5.43
N GLU A 284 -21.08 -24.47 6.28
CA GLU A 284 -21.29 -25.91 6.07
C GLU A 284 -22.24 -26.21 4.90
N GLU A 285 -23.33 -25.44 4.75
CA GLU A 285 -24.35 -25.68 3.74
C GLU A 285 -24.05 -25.06 2.38
N HIS A 286 -23.25 -23.97 2.34
CA HIS A 286 -23.05 -23.18 1.12
C HIS A 286 -21.59 -22.90 0.76
N ASP A 287 -20.64 -23.40 1.55
CA ASP A 287 -19.20 -23.13 1.40
C ASP A 287 -18.85 -21.64 1.29
N ILE A 288 -19.62 -20.76 1.96
CA ILE A 288 -19.32 -19.33 1.95
C ILE A 288 -17.94 -19.07 2.59
N LEU A 289 -17.21 -18.09 2.03
CA LEU A 289 -15.92 -17.67 2.56
C LEU A 289 -16.13 -16.63 3.66
N VAL A 290 -15.57 -16.88 4.85
CA VAL A 290 -15.64 -15.94 5.98
C VAL A 290 -14.25 -15.79 6.59
N VAL A 291 -13.81 -14.55 6.77
CA VAL A 291 -12.54 -14.21 7.42
C VAL A 291 -12.80 -13.33 8.63
N ALA A 292 -12.24 -13.71 9.78
CA ALA A 292 -12.32 -12.93 11.02
C ALA A 292 -11.04 -12.12 11.26
N VAL A 293 -11.20 -10.84 11.54
CA VAL A 293 -10.14 -9.85 11.75
C VAL A 293 -10.52 -8.96 12.92
N GLY A 294 -9.56 -8.64 13.78
CA GLY A 294 -9.84 -7.76 14.91
C GLY A 294 -9.78 -6.30 14.47
N TYR A 295 -10.62 -5.45 15.07
CA TYR A 295 -10.52 -4.00 14.94
C TYR A 295 -9.70 -3.44 16.10
N ASN A 296 -8.51 -2.90 15.79
CA ASN A 296 -7.50 -2.47 16.78
C ASN A 296 -7.27 -3.47 17.92
N PRO A 297 -7.09 -4.79 17.63
CA PRO A 297 -7.06 -5.76 18.69
C PRO A 297 -5.69 -5.73 19.38
N SER A 298 -5.67 -5.89 20.70
CA SER A 298 -4.43 -6.07 21.47
C SER A 298 -3.65 -7.32 21.03
N THR A 299 -4.34 -8.30 20.42
CA THR A 299 -3.74 -9.52 19.86
C THR A 299 -4.37 -9.88 18.51
N PRO A 300 -3.58 -10.32 17.51
CA PRO A 300 -4.12 -10.71 16.21
C PRO A 300 -5.08 -11.91 16.30
N VAL A 301 -5.97 -12.04 15.32
CA VAL A 301 -6.87 -13.20 15.19
C VAL A 301 -6.09 -14.34 14.55
N ILE A 302 -5.53 -15.22 15.39
CA ILE A 302 -4.66 -16.33 14.96
C ILE A 302 -5.32 -17.71 15.03
N HIS A 303 -6.49 -17.80 15.66
CA HIS A 303 -7.22 -19.05 15.87
C HIS A 303 -8.58 -19.01 15.19
N GLU A 304 -8.99 -20.17 14.69
CA GLU A 304 -10.32 -20.42 14.18
C GLU A 304 -11.28 -20.58 15.37
N ARG A 305 -11.91 -19.48 15.78
CA ARG A 305 -12.84 -19.42 16.92
C ARG A 305 -14.25 -19.89 16.58
N VAL A 306 -14.62 -19.75 15.32
CA VAL A 306 -15.89 -20.22 14.72
C VAL A 306 -15.48 -21.18 13.63
N LYS A 307 -16.06 -22.38 13.61
CA LYS A 307 -15.65 -23.44 12.70
C LYS A 307 -15.80 -22.98 11.24
N GLY A 308 -14.78 -23.22 10.42
CA GLY A 308 -14.71 -22.81 9.02
C GLY A 308 -14.32 -21.36 8.77
N VAL A 309 -14.28 -20.50 9.80
CA VAL A 309 -13.89 -19.09 9.66
C VAL A 309 -12.37 -18.97 9.63
N ILE A 310 -11.84 -18.31 8.60
CA ILE A 310 -10.41 -18.13 8.41
C ILE A 310 -9.90 -17.01 9.33
N PRO A 311 -8.82 -17.23 10.11
CA PRO A 311 -8.18 -16.17 10.88
C PRO A 311 -7.42 -15.20 9.97
N GLY A 312 -7.71 -13.90 10.07
CA GLY A 312 -7.10 -12.83 9.27
C GLY A 312 -5.77 -12.30 9.83
N LEU A 313 -5.28 -12.83 10.94
CA LEU A 313 -3.99 -12.51 11.54
C LEU A 313 -3.85 -11.02 11.88
N HIS A 314 -2.85 -10.34 11.31
CA HIS A 314 -2.54 -8.92 11.54
C HIS A 314 -3.29 -7.95 10.62
N LEU A 315 -4.12 -8.45 9.69
CA LEU A 315 -4.87 -7.59 8.77
C LEU A 315 -5.89 -6.73 9.53
N ASP A 316 -6.02 -5.48 9.10
CA ASP A 316 -7.19 -4.65 9.38
C ASP A 316 -8.41 -5.13 8.57
N PRO A 317 -9.66 -4.90 9.03
CA PRO A 317 -10.86 -5.23 8.25
C PRO A 317 -10.88 -4.70 6.81
N ARG A 318 -10.43 -3.48 6.57
CA ARG A 318 -10.43 -2.87 5.22
C ARG A 318 -9.35 -3.46 4.33
N GLN A 319 -8.18 -3.73 4.90
CA GLN A 319 -7.10 -4.46 4.24
C GLN A 319 -7.54 -5.87 3.83
N CYS A 320 -8.24 -6.58 4.72
CA CYS A 320 -8.75 -7.92 4.45
C CYS A 320 -9.78 -7.91 3.32
N HIS A 321 -10.67 -6.92 3.30
CA HIS A 321 -11.66 -6.73 2.22
C HIS A 321 -10.98 -6.57 0.85
N GLU A 322 -9.97 -5.71 0.76
CA GLU A 322 -9.21 -5.48 -0.46
C GLU A 322 -8.48 -6.75 -0.94
N LEU A 323 -7.86 -7.50 -0.01
CA LEU A 323 -7.21 -8.77 -0.32
C LEU A 323 -8.18 -9.84 -0.83
N LEU A 324 -9.34 -9.97 -0.19
CA LEU A 324 -10.35 -10.93 -0.63
C LEU A 324 -10.88 -10.56 -2.01
N THR A 325 -11.02 -9.26 -2.31
CA THR A 325 -11.43 -8.79 -3.64
C THR A 325 -10.44 -9.27 -4.69
N LEU A 326 -9.13 -9.04 -4.46
CA LEU A 326 -8.07 -9.52 -5.33
C LEU A 326 -8.07 -11.05 -5.48
N PHE A 327 -8.11 -11.79 -4.38
CA PHE A 327 -7.96 -13.23 -4.42
C PHE A 327 -9.14 -13.95 -5.07
N ILE A 328 -10.37 -13.49 -4.81
CA ILE A 328 -11.56 -14.05 -5.44
C ILE A 328 -11.61 -13.68 -6.92
N TRP A 329 -11.25 -12.44 -7.30
CA TRP A 329 -11.13 -12.05 -8.71
C TRP A 329 -10.07 -12.90 -9.45
N LYS A 330 -8.94 -13.22 -8.81
CA LYS A 330 -7.94 -14.15 -9.37
C LYS A 330 -8.43 -15.61 -9.50
N GLY A 331 -9.61 -15.93 -8.99
CA GLY A 331 -10.17 -17.28 -9.03
C GLY A 331 -9.52 -18.25 -8.05
N PHE A 332 -8.91 -17.76 -6.96
CA PHE A 332 -8.31 -18.65 -5.97
C PHE A 332 -9.37 -19.43 -5.18
N SER A 333 -9.08 -20.71 -4.92
CA SER A 333 -9.93 -21.54 -4.06
C SER A 333 -9.86 -21.09 -2.60
N LYS A 334 -10.84 -21.47 -1.78
CA LYS A 334 -10.86 -21.19 -0.34
C LYS A 334 -9.59 -21.66 0.38
N VAL A 335 -9.04 -22.81 -0.02
CA VAL A 335 -7.77 -23.34 0.51
C VAL A 335 -6.60 -22.44 0.15
N GLU A 336 -6.52 -22.00 -1.10
CA GLU A 336 -5.47 -21.09 -1.57
C GLU A 336 -5.59 -19.71 -0.92
N ILE A 337 -6.82 -19.20 -0.76
CA ILE A 337 -7.10 -17.96 -0.03
C ILE A 337 -6.62 -18.07 1.42
N ARG A 338 -6.95 -19.15 2.14
CA ARG A 338 -6.48 -19.38 3.51
C ARG A 338 -4.96 -19.38 3.59
N ARG A 339 -4.29 -20.05 2.64
CA ARG A 339 -2.83 -20.06 2.54
C ARG A 339 -2.27 -18.66 2.31
N ARG A 340 -2.83 -17.90 1.36
CA ARG A 340 -2.38 -16.54 1.02
C ARG A 340 -2.65 -15.53 2.12
N ILE A 341 -3.77 -15.60 2.83
CA ILE A 341 -4.01 -14.82 4.07
C ILE A 341 -2.97 -15.21 5.13
N GLY A 342 -2.67 -16.50 5.28
CA GLY A 342 -1.63 -16.97 6.19
C GLY A 342 -0.23 -16.45 5.85
N LEU A 343 0.01 -16.00 4.62
CA LEU A 343 1.26 -15.43 4.15
C LEU A 343 1.25 -13.90 4.22
N ALA A 344 0.21 -13.25 3.69
CA ALA A 344 0.05 -11.79 3.68
C ALA A 344 -0.27 -11.22 5.07
N GLY A 345 -0.97 -11.98 5.91
CA GLY A 345 -1.33 -11.61 7.27
C GLY A 345 -0.24 -11.92 8.31
N ARG A 346 0.83 -12.63 7.95
CA ARG A 346 2.03 -12.79 8.80
C ARG A 346 2.94 -11.60 8.60
N ALA A 347 3.20 -10.88 9.69
CA ALA A 347 4.10 -9.75 9.66
C ALA A 347 5.58 -10.16 9.86
N ASP A 348 5.85 -11.30 10.53
CA ASP A 348 7.22 -11.77 10.84
C ASP A 348 7.55 -13.19 10.29
N ARG A 349 8.82 -13.42 9.93
CA ARG A 349 9.39 -14.77 9.70
C ARG A 349 9.95 -15.37 11.01
N PRO A 350 9.72 -16.67 11.32
CA PRO A 350 10.14 -17.29 12.58
C PRO A 350 11.66 -17.45 12.85
N GLN A 351 12.55 -17.11 11.92
CA GLN A 351 14.00 -17.39 12.04
C GLN A 351 14.86 -16.26 11.47
N CYS A 352 15.13 -15.22 12.25
CA CYS A 352 15.92 -14.10 11.74
C CYS A 352 16.82 -13.49 12.82
N ASN A 353 18.11 -13.82 12.76
CA ASN A 353 19.16 -13.23 13.61
C ASN A 353 19.55 -11.84 13.10
N SER A 354 19.65 -10.88 14.02
CA SER A 354 19.97 -9.47 13.78
C SER A 354 21.46 -9.26 13.43
N GLY A 355 21.76 -8.94 12.17
CA GLY A 355 23.03 -8.34 11.77
C GLY A 355 22.87 -6.82 11.60
N ARG A 356 23.89 -6.03 11.98
CA ARG A 356 23.91 -4.55 11.83
C ARG A 356 24.21 -4.12 10.39
N TRP A 357 23.49 -3.13 9.89
CA TRP A 357 23.61 -2.56 8.53
C TRP A 357 23.78 -1.04 8.57
N GLY A 358 24.75 -0.54 7.80
CA GLY A 358 25.17 0.87 7.81
C GLY A 358 24.39 1.82 6.87
N MET A 359 24.59 3.12 7.13
CA MET A 359 24.04 4.31 6.47
C MET A 359 24.31 4.35 4.96
N LEU A 360 23.33 4.75 4.15
CA LEU A 360 23.48 5.01 2.70
C LEU A 360 23.42 6.52 2.45
N ARG A 361 24.36 7.04 1.64
CA ARG A 361 24.40 8.45 1.23
C ARG A 361 24.08 8.56 -0.28
N ILE A 362 23.43 9.67 -0.65
CA ILE A 362 23.03 10.01 -2.04
C ILE A 362 24.24 10.22 -2.93
#